data_AF-A0A2X1RVS3-F1
#
_entry.id   AF-A0A2X1RVS3-F1
#
_cell.length_a   1.000
_cell.length_b   1.000
_cell.length_c   1.000
_cell.angle_alpha   90.00
_cell.angle_beta   90.00
_cell.angle_gamma   90.00
#
_symmetry.space_group_name_H-M   'P 1'
#
loop_
_entity.id
_entity.type
_entity.pdbx_description
1 polymer ?
#
loop_
_entity_poly.entity_id
_entity_poly.type
_entity_poly.pdbx_seq_one_letter_code
_entity_poly.pdbx_strand_id
1 'polypeptide(L)' 'MNKQLPLPIHQIDDATLENFYGDNNLLLLDSLRKNSSDLKQPFFYIWGDKGSGKTHLLRAFSNEYLINQRTAIYVPP' A
#
# COMPACT_ATOMS: atom_id res chain seq x y z
N MET A 1 20.17 4.71 -30.61
CA MET A 1 19.33 4.09 -29.56
C MET A 1 19.90 4.47 -28.21
N ASN A 2 19.28 5.38 -27.48
CA ASN A 2 19.66 5.66 -26.09
C ASN A 2 19.09 4.55 -25.20
N LYS A 3 19.98 3.72 -24.64
CA LYS A 3 19.62 2.66 -23.70
C LYS A 3 19.41 3.30 -22.34
N GLN A 4 18.18 3.30 -21.83
CA GLN A 4 17.90 3.77 -20.48
C GLN A 4 18.59 2.82 -19.48
N LEU A 5 19.50 3.37 -18.68
CA LEU A 5 20.11 2.62 -17.58
C LEU A 5 19.14 2.67 -16.39
N PRO A 6 18.78 1.53 -15.78
CA PRO A 6 17.96 1.53 -14.59
C PRO A 6 18.74 2.23 -13.48
N LEU A 7 18.17 3.31 -12.94
CA LEU A 7 18.68 3.94 -11.73
C LEU A 7 18.29 3.02 -10.56
N PRO A 8 19.23 2.49 -9.78
CA PRO A 8 18.90 1.73 -8.57
C PRO A 8 18.40 2.72 -7.52
N ILE A 9 17.13 3.10 -7.63
CA ILE A 9 16.43 3.85 -6.59
C ILE A 9 15.98 2.83 -5.56
N HIS A 10 16.80 2.59 -4.54
CA HIS A 10 16.31 1.99 -3.31
C HIS A 10 15.46 3.05 -2.60
N GLN A 11 14.19 3.18 -3.00
CA GLN A 11 13.22 3.79 -2.11
C GLN A 11 13.09 2.84 -0.92
N ILE A 12 13.69 3.21 0.19
CA ILE A 12 13.30 2.66 1.49
C ILE A 12 11.85 3.12 1.64
N ASP A 13 10.91 2.22 1.34
CA ASP A 13 9.50 2.54 1.48
C ASP A 13 9.15 2.39 2.95
N ASP A 14 9.36 3.47 3.71
CA ASP A 14 9.14 3.51 5.14
C ASP A 14 7.65 3.42 5.49
N ALA A 15 6.74 3.38 4.52
CA ALA A 15 5.32 3.25 4.76
C ALA A 15 4.99 1.86 5.32
N THR A 16 4.50 1.81 6.56
CA THR A 16 4.01 0.59 7.20
C THR A 16 2.57 0.79 7.69
N LEU A 17 1.86 -0.30 7.96
CA LEU A 17 0.55 -0.19 8.60
C LEU A 17 0.65 0.28 10.05
N GLU A 18 1.81 0.10 10.69
CA GLU A 18 2.08 0.53 12.07
C GLU A 18 2.24 2.05 12.18
N ASN A 19 2.86 2.69 11.18
CA ASN A 19 3.04 4.15 11.15
C ASN A 19 1.95 4.89 10.36
N PHE A 20 0.87 4.22 9.97
CA PHE A 20 -0.31 4.84 9.38
C PHE A 20 -1.28 5.32 10.47
N TYR A 21 -1.39 6.63 10.65
CA TYR A 21 -2.36 7.21 11.58
C TYR A 21 -3.77 7.21 10.98
N GLY A 22 -4.63 6.32 11.48
CA GLY A 22 -5.90 5.97 10.85
C GLY A 22 -7.12 6.03 11.76
N ASP A 23 -7.08 6.73 12.90
CA ASP A 23 -8.14 6.73 13.93
C ASP A 23 -9.54 7.05 13.40
N ASN A 24 -9.67 7.81 12.32
CA ASN A 24 -10.96 8.10 11.68
C ASN A 24 -11.42 7.04 10.65
N ASN A 25 -10.59 6.03 10.37
CA ASN A 25 -10.76 5.04 9.29
C ASN A 25 -10.67 3.59 9.79
N LEU A 26 -10.93 3.33 11.07
CA LEU A 26 -10.75 2.01 11.69
C LEU A 26 -11.52 0.89 10.97
N LEU A 27 -12.76 1.17 10.50
CA LEU A 27 -13.56 0.19 9.75
C LEU A 27 -12.92 -0.18 8.41
N LEU A 28 -12.36 0.80 7.69
CA LEU A 28 -11.65 0.57 6.43
C LEU A 28 -10.41 -0.30 6.69
N LEU A 29 -9.62 0.03 7.72
CA LEU A 29 -8.40 -0.69 8.06
C LEU A 29 -8.68 -2.13 8.47
N ASP A 30 -9.70 -2.34 9.30
CA ASP A 30 -10.14 -3.68 9.69
C ASP A 30 -10.59 -4.51 8.47
N SER A 31 -11.36 -3.91 7.56
CA SER A 31 -11.81 -4.57 6.33
C SER A 31 -10.64 -4.97 5.44
N LEU A 32 -9.66 -4.09 5.24
CA LEU A 32 -8.48 -4.37 4.43
C LEU A 32 -7.61 -5.48 5.05
N ARG A 33 -7.39 -5.46 6.37
CA ARG A 33 -6.61 -6.48 7.10
C ARG A 33 -7.28 -7.86 7.09
N LYS A 34 -8.61 -7.90 7.28
CA LYS A 34 -9.36 -9.16 7.16
C LYS A 34 -9.25 -9.72 5.75
N ASN A 35 -9.38 -8.86 4.74
CA ASN A 35 -9.30 -9.28 3.35
C ASN A 35 -7.90 -9.72 2.92
N SER A 36 -6.84 -9.20 3.55
CA SER A 36 -5.47 -9.69 3.29
C SER A 36 -5.26 -11.10 3.82
N SER A 37 -5.98 -11.51 4.86
CA SER A 37 -5.89 -12.87 5.41
C SER A 37 -6.80 -13.85 4.67
N ASP A 38 -8.02 -13.44 4.34
CA ASP A 38 -9.03 -14.23 3.64
C ASP A 38 -9.70 -13.37 2.57
N LEU A 39 -9.45 -13.69 1.31
CA LEU A 39 -9.89 -12.89 0.16
C LEU A 39 -11.41 -13.03 -0.02
N LYS A 40 -12.18 -12.11 0.56
CA LYS A 40 -13.64 -12.02 0.41
C LYS A 40 -14.09 -10.90 -0.53
N GLN A 41 -13.28 -9.86 -0.64
CA GLN A 41 -13.51 -8.68 -1.44
C GLN A 41 -12.36 -8.52 -2.45
N PRO A 42 -12.62 -8.69 -3.76
CA PRO A 42 -11.56 -8.69 -4.76
C PRO A 42 -11.05 -7.28 -5.10
N PHE A 43 -11.79 -6.23 -4.76
CA PHE A 43 -11.41 -4.85 -5.05
C PHE A 43 -11.83 -3.87 -3.95
N PHE A 44 -10.99 -2.86 -3.72
CA PHE A 44 -11.28 -1.72 -2.85
C PHE A 44 -11.14 -0.43 -3.64
N TYR A 45 -12.10 0.48 -3.47
CA TYR A 45 -11.99 1.85 -3.95
C TYR A 45 -11.84 2.78 -2.76
N ILE A 46 -10.70 3.46 -2.66
CA ILE A 46 -10.36 4.34 -1.54
C ILE A 46 -10.24 5.77 -2.06
N TRP A 47 -11.03 6.68 -1.50
CA TRP A 47 -11.06 8.09 -1.85
C TRP A 47 -10.95 8.95 -0.58
N GLY A 48 -10.66 10.23 -0.77
CA GLY A 48 -10.51 11.20 0.32
C GLY A 48 -9.67 12.39 -0.11
N ASP A 49 -9.59 13.42 0.74
CA ASP A 49 -8.92 14.68 0.41
C ASP A 49 -7.40 14.55 0.19
N LYS A 50 -6.80 15.62 -0.36
CA LYS A 50 -5.33 15.70 -0.45
C LYS A 50 -4.71 15.57 0.95
N GLY A 51 -3.70 14.73 1.08
CA GLY A 51 -3.04 14.49 2.36
C GLY A 51 -3.75 13.46 3.26
N SER A 52 -4.84 12.84 2.83
CA SER A 52 -5.56 11.82 3.62
C SER A 52 -4.83 10.45 3.74
N GLY A 53 -3.56 10.35 3.34
CA GLY A 53 -2.76 9.13 3.49
C GLY A 53 -3.02 8.00 2.47
N LYS A 54 -3.80 8.20 1.40
CA LYS A 54 -4.10 7.15 0.39
C LYS A 54 -2.84 6.48 -0.19
N THR A 55 -1.86 7.27 -0.60
CA THR A 55 -0.59 6.78 -1.15
C THR A 55 0.19 5.99 -0.11
N HIS A 56 0.23 6.49 1.14
CA HIS A 56 0.87 5.80 2.26
C HIS A 56 0.21 4.44 2.49
N LEU A 57 -1.12 4.40 2.54
CA LEU A 57 -1.88 3.18 2.77
C LEU A 57 -1.61 2.12 1.68
N LEU A 58 -1.63 2.52 0.41
CA LEU A 58 -1.35 1.61 -0.71
C LEU A 58 0.07 1.05 -0.65
N ARG A 59 1.06 1.90 -0.36
CA ARG A 59 2.46 1.48 -0.19
C ARG A 59 2.64 0.56 1.01
N ALA A 60 2.04 0.90 2.15
CA ALA A 60 2.08 0.09 3.37
C ALA A 60 1.52 -1.32 3.16
N PHE A 61 0.39 -1.47 2.45
CA PHE A 61 -0.14 -2.78 2.09
C PHE A 61 0.77 -3.53 1.10
N SER A 62 1.32 -2.84 0.10
CA SER A 62 2.28 -3.45 -0.82
C SER A 62 3.51 -3.99 -0.07
N ASN A 63 4.04 -3.19 0.87
CA ASN A 63 5.19 -3.56 1.70
C ASN A 63 4.86 -4.76 2.61
N GLU A 64 3.69 -4.75 3.26
CA GLU A 64 3.24 -5.87 4.09
C GLU A 64 3.17 -7.18 3.28
N TYR A 65 2.66 -7.15 2.05
CA TYR A 65 2.63 -8.32 1.19
C TYR A 65 4.04 -8.80 0.82
N LEU A 66 4.93 -7.88 0.42
CA LEU A 66 6.30 -8.23 0.06
C LEU A 66 7.09 -8.81 1.24
N ILE A 67 6.96 -8.24 2.45
CA ILE A 67 7.57 -8.76 3.68
C ILE A 67 7.07 -10.16 4.01
N ASN A 68 5.77 -10.42 3.79
CA ASN A 68 5.16 -11.74 3.96
C ASN A 68 5.39 -12.69 2.77
N GLN A 69 6.35 -12.40 1.89
CA GLN A 69 6.70 -13.20 0.70
C GLN A 69 5.53 -13.42 -0.28
N ARG A 70 4.55 -12.50 -0.27
CA ARG A 70 3.44 -12.47 -1.22
C ARG A 70 3.76 -11.49 -2.34
N THR A 71 3.27 -11.79 -3.54
CA THR A 71 3.44 -10.89 -4.68
C THR A 71 2.55 -9.66 -4.53
N ALA A 72 3.11 -8.47 -4.70
CA ALA A 72 2.40 -7.21 -4.77
C ALA A 72 3.10 -6.26 -5.75
N ILE A 73 2.33 -5.33 -6.33
CA ILE A 73 2.83 -4.31 -7.24
C ILE A 73 2.15 -3.00 -6.87
N TYR A 74 2.94 -1.98 -6.54
CA TYR A 74 2.48 -0.60 -6.42
C TYR A 74 2.67 0.12 -7.75
N VAL A 75 1.58 0.69 -8.29
CA VAL A 75 1.61 1.51 -9.51
C VAL A 75 1.40 2.97 -9.07
N PRO A 76 2.44 3.83 -9.12
CA PRO A 76 2.29 5.24 -8.81
C PRO A 76 1.31 5.93 -9.79
N PRO A 77 0.54 6.94 -9.35
CA PRO A 77 -0.26 7.77 -10.23
C PRO A 77 0.58 8.63 -11.18
#